data_AF-A0A3L7Y7P2-F1
#
_entry.id   AF-A0A3L7Y7P2-F1
#
_cell.length_a   1.000
_cell.length_b   1.000
_cell.length_c   1.000
_cell.angle_alpha   90.00
_cell.angle_beta   90.00
_cell.angle_gamma   90.00
#
_symmetry.space_group_name_H-M   'P 1'
#
loop_
_entity.id
_entity.type
_entity.pdbx_description
1 polymer ?
#
loop_
_entity_poly.entity_id
_entity_poly.type
_entity_poly.pdbx_seq_one_letter_code
_entity_poly.pdbx_strand_id
1 'polypeptide(L)'
;MKKLSLLLGLGAVALIAGGCESAFPLPAVTEQALEVRALYDLVFAVAAVVFLLVQGLIIWSVIRYRRKPSDSTLPVQTHGNLILEIIWTVIPLIVVIALFFASARVLNIVDAREPENVGVKIEVVGYQWQWKFAYPAEKIEIFGAATAYPEMVVPINERIEITLVAQDVNHGFYIPQFLFQRDMVPGKTNYFEFTPNKLGTFTGQCSAFCGLLHHQMGFTVRVVTREEYDAWIEATRPKEEAAATGPMTGTVKEWGITISAAKHVAGSIEFNLTNAGSIAHEFLVVRSDKTGKQLVDLVDSATSRLDEATLDVIDEQAEWQPGTPGMVTVTLEPGNYVVMCNIAGHYAQGMYADLVVVAQP
;
A
#
# COMPACT_ATOMS: atom_id res chain seq x y z
N MET A 1 8.22 -13.86 58.45
CA MET A 1 9.05 -12.81 57.79
C MET A 1 9.95 -13.35 56.67
N LYS A 2 10.72 -14.44 56.84
CA LYS A 2 11.60 -15.02 55.79
C LYS A 2 10.88 -15.56 54.54
N LYS A 3 9.70 -16.17 54.68
CA LYS A 3 8.89 -16.67 53.54
C LYS A 3 8.26 -15.55 52.70
N LEU A 4 7.89 -14.43 53.34
CA LEU A 4 7.29 -13.27 52.67
C LEU A 4 8.33 -12.47 51.88
N SER A 5 9.56 -12.37 52.39
CA SER A 5 10.70 -11.76 51.68
C SER A 5 11.18 -12.60 50.50
N LEU A 6 11.11 -13.94 50.61
CA LEU A 6 11.40 -14.84 49.49
C LEU A 6 10.35 -14.74 48.37
N LEU A 7 9.05 -14.64 48.72
CA LEU A 7 7.95 -14.47 47.76
C LEU A 7 7.96 -13.09 47.08
N LEU A 8 8.30 -12.03 47.82
CA LEU A 8 8.52 -10.69 47.26
C LEU A 8 9.75 -10.65 46.32
N GLY A 9 10.82 -11.37 46.66
CA GLY A 9 12.00 -11.50 45.80
C GLY A 9 11.73 -12.28 44.52
N LEU A 10 11.00 -13.41 44.59
CA LEU A 10 10.59 -14.20 43.43
C LEU A 10 9.60 -13.44 42.52
N GLY A 11 8.66 -12.70 43.10
CA GLY A 11 7.74 -11.84 42.35
C GLY A 11 8.46 -10.70 41.62
N ALA A 12 9.44 -10.07 42.27
CA ALA A 12 10.25 -9.01 41.64
C ALA A 12 11.10 -9.56 40.48
N VAL A 13 11.70 -10.74 40.61
CA VAL A 13 12.49 -11.37 39.53
C VAL A 13 11.63 -11.78 38.34
N ALA A 14 10.41 -12.30 38.57
CA ALA A 14 9.48 -12.65 37.49
C ALA A 14 8.94 -11.40 36.74
N LEU A 15 8.69 -10.29 37.46
CA LEU A 15 8.33 -9.00 36.86
C LEU A 15 9.48 -8.40 36.04
N ILE A 16 10.72 -8.54 36.51
CA ILE A 16 11.92 -8.07 35.79
C ILE A 16 12.16 -8.91 34.52
N ALA A 17 12.00 -10.24 34.60
CA ALA A 17 12.22 -11.14 33.46
C ALA A 17 11.15 -11.00 32.37
N GLY A 18 9.85 -10.97 32.74
CA GLY A 18 8.75 -10.79 31.77
C GLY A 18 8.64 -9.37 31.20
N GLY A 19 9.04 -8.35 31.98
CA GLY A 19 9.15 -6.98 31.50
C GLY A 19 10.31 -6.77 30.52
N CYS A 20 11.32 -7.63 30.53
CA CYS A 20 12.50 -7.47 29.69
C CYS A 20 12.19 -7.73 28.21
N GLU A 21 11.45 -8.79 27.86
CA GLU A 21 11.12 -9.09 26.45
C GLU A 21 10.13 -8.07 25.84
N SER A 22 9.19 -7.56 26.63
CA SER A 22 8.24 -6.53 26.19
C SER A 22 8.86 -5.12 26.10
N ALA A 23 10.02 -4.91 26.71
CA ALA A 23 10.75 -3.65 26.65
C ALA A 23 11.58 -3.49 25.37
N PHE A 24 11.79 -4.56 24.59
CA PHE A 24 12.55 -4.48 23.34
C PHE A 24 11.63 -4.47 22.12
N PRO A 25 12.05 -3.81 21.02
CA PRO A 25 11.35 -3.90 19.76
C PRO A 25 11.31 -5.36 19.27
N LEU A 26 10.33 -5.66 18.43
CA LEU A 26 10.21 -6.96 17.79
C LEU A 26 11.51 -7.33 17.05
N PRO A 27 11.80 -8.63 16.85
CA PRO A 27 12.96 -9.05 16.08
C PRO A 27 12.96 -8.39 14.69
N ALA A 28 14.05 -7.68 14.39
CA ALA A 28 14.27 -7.01 13.11
C ALA A 28 14.36 -8.05 11.96
N VAL A 29 13.70 -7.77 10.84
CA VAL A 29 13.65 -8.66 9.67
C VAL A 29 14.07 -7.99 8.35
N THR A 30 14.69 -6.81 8.45
CA THR A 30 15.32 -6.11 7.33
C THR A 30 16.70 -5.60 7.75
N GLU A 31 17.58 -5.35 6.79
CA GLU A 31 18.90 -4.76 7.05
C GLU A 31 18.80 -3.40 7.74
N GLN A 32 17.84 -2.56 7.31
CA GLN A 32 17.55 -1.26 7.93
C GLN A 32 17.04 -1.41 9.37
N ALA A 33 16.19 -2.41 9.63
CA ALA A 33 15.66 -2.65 10.96
C ALA A 33 16.75 -3.08 11.95
N LEU A 34 17.80 -3.77 11.50
CA LEU A 34 18.93 -4.14 12.36
C LEU A 34 19.67 -2.90 12.89
N GLU A 35 19.86 -1.88 12.06
CA GLU A 35 20.46 -0.60 12.46
C GLU A 35 19.58 0.16 13.46
N VAL A 36 18.26 0.21 13.21
CA VAL A 36 17.29 0.81 14.13
C VAL A 36 17.28 0.07 15.48
N ARG A 37 17.34 -1.26 15.44
CA ARG A 37 17.39 -2.09 16.64
C ARG A 37 18.66 -1.86 17.46
N ALA A 38 19.82 -1.79 16.81
CA ALA A 38 21.08 -1.51 17.48
C ALA A 38 21.09 -0.12 18.13
N LEU A 39 20.51 0.89 17.47
CA LEU A 39 20.34 2.22 18.06
C LEU A 39 19.40 2.20 19.27
N TYR A 40 18.28 1.48 19.17
CA TYR A 40 17.37 1.31 20.29
C TYR A 40 18.08 0.71 21.50
N ASP A 41 18.82 -0.39 21.30
CA ASP A 41 19.53 -1.08 22.38
C ASP A 41 20.57 -0.16 23.05
N LEU A 42 21.28 0.67 22.27
CA LEU A 42 22.19 1.68 22.80
C LEU A 42 21.45 2.73 23.64
N VAL A 43 20.38 3.34 23.11
CA VAL A 43 19.60 4.37 23.80
C VAL A 43 18.98 3.80 25.07
N PHE A 44 18.44 2.59 25.01
CA PHE A 44 17.84 1.90 26.15
C PHE A 44 18.88 1.65 27.25
N ALA A 45 20.08 1.18 26.90
CA ALA A 45 21.16 0.98 27.87
C ALA A 45 21.57 2.28 28.57
N VAL A 46 21.72 3.38 27.82
CA VAL A 46 22.03 4.70 28.38
C VAL A 46 20.90 5.18 29.29
N ALA A 47 19.64 5.06 28.86
CA ALA A 47 18.48 5.43 29.64
C ALA A 47 18.37 4.62 30.94
N ALA A 48 18.66 3.30 30.89
CA ALA A 48 18.67 2.44 32.06
C ALA A 48 19.72 2.87 33.09
N VAL A 49 20.93 3.23 32.65
CA VAL A 49 22.00 3.74 33.54
C VAL A 49 21.56 5.05 34.21
N VAL A 50 21.03 6.00 33.45
CA VAL A 50 20.53 7.28 33.99
C VAL A 50 19.38 7.05 34.97
N PHE A 51 18.43 6.18 34.60
CA PHE A 51 17.30 5.82 35.45
C PHE A 51 17.76 5.22 36.78
N LEU A 52 18.65 4.23 36.76
CA LEU A 52 19.17 3.60 37.99
C LEU A 52 19.94 4.60 38.87
N LEU A 53 20.69 5.51 38.26
CA LEU A 53 21.41 6.56 38.99
C LEU A 53 20.44 7.53 39.67
N VAL A 54 19.51 8.12 38.92
CA VAL A 54 18.57 9.13 39.44
C VAL A 54 17.62 8.49 40.46
N GLN A 55 17.03 7.34 40.11
CA GLN A 55 16.12 6.61 40.99
C GLN A 55 16.84 6.14 42.26
N GLY A 56 18.09 5.67 42.12
CA GLY A 56 18.94 5.27 43.24
C GLY A 56 19.22 6.43 44.20
N LEU A 57 19.57 7.62 43.67
CA LEU A 57 19.80 8.82 44.48
C LEU A 57 18.52 9.29 45.19
N ILE A 58 17.37 9.28 44.50
CA ILE A 58 16.07 9.62 45.11
C ILE A 58 15.75 8.66 46.25
N ILE A 59 15.79 7.35 46.01
CA ILE A 59 15.51 6.32 47.03
C ILE A 59 16.49 6.46 48.19
N TRP A 60 17.78 6.62 47.90
CA TRP A 60 18.79 6.84 48.91
C TRP A 60 18.50 8.08 49.75
N SER A 61 18.14 9.21 49.13
CA SER A 61 17.83 10.44 49.86
C SER A 61 16.62 10.30 50.78
N VAL A 62 15.55 9.66 50.29
CA VAL A 62 14.33 9.39 51.05
C VAL A 62 14.62 8.50 52.26
N ILE A 63 15.46 7.47 52.11
CA ILE A 63 15.81 6.56 53.20
C ILE A 63 16.79 7.22 54.18
N ARG A 64 17.85 7.84 53.66
CA ARG A 64 18.97 8.36 54.45
C ARG A 64 18.63 9.61 55.25
N TYR A 65 17.79 10.49 54.69
CA TYR A 65 17.41 11.78 55.29
C TYR A 65 15.99 11.79 55.84
N ARG A 66 15.36 10.61 56.00
CA ARG A 66 14.05 10.51 56.65
C ARG A 66 14.11 11.03 58.08
N ARG A 67 13.29 12.04 58.40
CA ARG A 67 13.19 12.60 59.75
C ARG A 67 12.71 11.54 60.75
N LYS A 68 13.38 11.45 61.90
CA LYS A 68 12.94 10.62 63.02
C LYS A 68 11.97 11.40 63.91
N PRO A 69 10.99 10.75 64.56
CA PRO A 69 10.01 11.44 65.41
C PRO A 69 10.63 12.29 66.54
N SER A 70 11.80 11.90 67.04
CA SER A 70 12.51 12.58 68.13
C SER A 70 13.43 13.71 67.69
N ASP A 71 13.55 13.99 66.38
CA ASP A 71 14.49 14.97 65.85
C ASP A 71 13.80 16.34 65.64
N SER A 72 14.22 17.33 66.43
CA SER A 72 13.76 18.72 66.38
C SER A 72 14.76 19.69 65.75
N THR A 73 15.90 19.19 65.26
CA THR A 73 16.96 20.02 64.68
C THR A 73 16.70 20.36 63.21
N LEU A 74 17.14 21.54 62.77
CA LEU A 74 17.09 21.92 61.37
C LEU A 74 18.26 21.29 60.60
N PRO A 75 18.06 20.82 59.35
CA PRO A 75 19.14 20.32 58.52
C PRO A 75 20.09 21.45 58.10
N VAL A 76 21.30 21.09 57.68
CA VAL A 76 22.30 22.05 57.17
C VAL A 76 21.74 22.80 55.96
N GLN A 77 21.73 24.13 56.02
CA GLN A 77 21.17 25.02 54.98
C GLN A 77 22.19 25.29 53.85
N THR A 78 22.49 24.27 53.05
CA THR A 78 23.34 24.40 51.86
C THR A 78 22.56 24.98 50.69
N HIS A 79 23.12 25.96 49.97
CA HIS A 79 22.43 26.64 48.86
C HIS A 79 22.83 26.13 47.46
N GLY A 80 23.94 25.43 47.31
CA GLY A 80 24.38 24.92 46.01
C GLY A 80 25.83 24.45 46.01
N ASN A 81 26.28 23.99 44.84
CA ASN A 81 27.66 23.60 44.62
C ASN A 81 27.99 23.74 43.13
N LEU A 82 28.72 24.81 42.79
CA LEU A 82 29.06 25.15 41.40
C LEU A 82 29.77 23.99 40.66
N ILE A 83 30.61 23.22 41.34
CA ILE A 83 31.33 22.11 40.71
C ILE A 83 30.36 20.98 40.35
N LEU A 84 29.46 20.61 41.27
CA LEU A 84 28.41 19.63 40.97
C LEU A 84 27.49 20.14 39.86
N GLU A 85 27.20 21.44 39.87
CA GLU A 85 26.38 22.08 38.85
C GLU A 85 26.98 21.97 37.45
N ILE A 86 28.28 22.22 37.32
CA ILE A 86 28.98 22.04 36.05
C ILE A 86 28.96 20.57 35.62
N ILE A 87 29.22 19.64 36.54
CA ILE A 87 29.27 18.20 36.23
C ILE A 87 27.94 17.69 35.68
N TRP A 88 26.82 17.98 36.37
CA TRP A 88 25.51 17.49 35.97
C TRP A 88 24.90 18.23 34.77
N THR A 89 25.55 19.30 34.27
CA THR A 89 25.15 19.98 33.03
C THR A 89 25.99 19.48 31.87
N VAL A 90 27.31 19.37 32.04
CA VAL A 90 28.24 18.94 30.98
C VAL A 90 28.04 17.47 30.63
N ILE A 91 27.84 16.58 31.62
CA ILE A 91 27.67 15.14 31.35
C ILE A 91 26.43 14.88 30.47
N PRO A 92 25.20 15.34 30.83
CA PRO A 92 24.04 15.14 29.97
C PRO A 92 24.19 15.77 28.59
N LEU A 93 24.83 16.95 28.50
CA LEU A 93 25.09 17.60 27.21
C LEU A 93 25.93 16.71 26.29
N ILE A 94 27.03 16.14 26.80
CA ILE A 94 27.89 15.23 26.03
C ILE A 94 27.12 13.98 25.60
N VAL A 95 26.31 13.39 26.51
CA VAL A 95 25.49 12.21 26.21
C VAL A 95 24.50 12.50 25.08
N VAL A 96 23.80 13.64 25.14
CA VAL A 96 22.84 14.04 24.09
C VAL A 96 23.56 14.26 22.75
N ILE A 97 24.72 14.91 22.73
CA ILE A 97 25.51 15.11 21.51
C ILE A 97 25.92 13.76 20.90
N ALA A 98 26.41 12.82 21.72
CA ALA A 98 26.79 11.49 21.24
C ALA A 98 25.59 10.72 20.65
N LEU A 99 24.45 10.74 21.34
CA LEU A 99 23.21 10.11 20.87
C LEU A 99 22.66 10.76 19.60
N PHE A 100 22.80 12.09 19.46
CA PHE A 100 22.43 12.79 18.23
C PHE A 100 23.20 12.27 17.02
N PHE A 101 24.55 12.17 17.10
CA PHE A 101 25.35 11.67 15.98
C PHE A 101 25.08 10.19 15.69
N ALA A 102 24.86 9.36 16.72
CA ALA A 102 24.46 7.98 16.54
C ALA A 102 23.11 7.87 15.79
N SER A 103 22.15 8.70 16.18
CA SER A 103 20.81 8.75 15.57
C SER A 103 20.87 9.26 14.13
N ALA A 104 21.62 10.33 13.87
CA ALA A 104 21.80 10.89 12.54
C ALA A 104 22.46 9.91 11.57
N ARG A 105 23.45 9.13 12.04
CA ARG A 105 24.06 8.06 11.24
C ARG A 105 23.04 7.02 10.81
N VAL A 106 22.25 6.50 11.76
CA VAL A 106 21.25 5.46 11.46
C VAL A 106 20.14 6.01 10.57
N LEU A 107 19.67 7.24 10.81
CA LEU A 107 18.70 7.90 9.93
C LEU A 107 19.20 7.96 8.49
N ASN A 108 20.45 8.38 8.27
CA ASN A 108 21.02 8.45 6.93
C ASN A 108 21.16 7.08 6.26
N ILE A 109 21.33 5.99 7.01
CA ILE A 109 21.37 4.63 6.45
C ILE A 109 19.96 4.17 6.07
N VAL A 110 18.97 4.40 6.95
CA VAL A 110 17.59 3.96 6.77
C VAL A 110 16.88 4.74 5.66
N ASP A 111 17.13 6.04 5.55
CA ASP A 111 16.57 6.90 4.50
C ASP A 111 17.39 6.89 3.20
N ALA A 112 18.55 6.20 3.16
CA ALA A 112 19.34 6.08 1.95
C ALA A 112 18.55 5.34 0.86
N ARG A 113 18.61 5.87 -0.36
CA ARG A 113 17.90 5.35 -1.52
C ARG A 113 18.82 5.17 -2.72
N GLU A 114 18.65 4.06 -3.41
CA GLU A 114 19.35 3.68 -4.64
C GLU A 114 18.33 3.19 -5.69
N PRO A 115 17.48 4.08 -6.24
CA PRO A 115 16.32 3.70 -7.08
C PRO A 115 16.69 3.02 -8.40
N GLU A 116 17.95 3.12 -8.82
CA GLU A 116 18.53 2.46 -10.00
C GLU A 116 18.99 1.01 -9.70
N ASN A 117 19.11 0.65 -8.43
CA ASN A 117 19.66 -0.62 -7.95
C ASN A 117 18.65 -1.36 -7.05
N VAL A 118 17.39 -1.41 -7.47
CA VAL A 118 16.31 -2.11 -6.75
C VAL A 118 15.82 -3.31 -7.54
N GLY A 119 15.56 -4.41 -6.84
CA GLY A 119 15.08 -5.66 -7.44
C GLY A 119 13.59 -5.66 -7.75
N VAL A 120 12.80 -4.90 -6.98
CA VAL A 120 11.34 -4.79 -7.13
C VAL A 120 10.89 -3.37 -6.79
N LYS A 121 9.93 -2.85 -7.56
CA LYS A 121 9.24 -1.57 -7.29
C LYS A 121 7.76 -1.82 -7.03
N ILE A 122 7.27 -1.32 -5.91
CA ILE A 122 5.86 -1.48 -5.51
C ILE A 122 5.27 -0.10 -5.20
N GLU A 123 4.12 0.18 -5.79
CA GLU A 123 3.30 1.32 -5.40
C GLU A 123 2.25 0.86 -4.38
N VAL A 124 2.26 1.51 -3.22
CA VAL A 124 1.28 1.31 -2.16
C VAL A 124 0.36 2.52 -2.14
N VAL A 125 -0.93 2.26 -2.31
CA VAL A 125 -1.97 3.29 -2.20
C VAL A 125 -2.80 3.06 -0.95
N GLY A 126 -2.84 4.05 -0.06
CA GLY A 126 -3.75 4.09 1.08
C GLY A 126 -5.05 4.78 0.72
N TYR A 127 -6.18 4.14 0.97
CA TYR A 127 -7.53 4.69 0.79
C TYR A 127 -8.45 4.25 1.93
N GLN A 128 -9.58 4.92 2.13
CA GLN A 128 -10.53 4.62 3.19
C GLN A 128 -11.30 3.33 2.86
N TRP A 129 -11.18 2.25 3.64
CA TRP A 129 -10.20 1.98 4.71
C TRP A 129 -9.47 0.66 4.42
N GLN A 130 -8.69 0.66 3.35
CA GLN A 130 -7.93 -0.47 2.83
C GLN A 130 -6.67 -0.02 2.08
N TRP A 131 -5.90 -0.99 1.61
CA TRP A 131 -4.63 -0.79 0.91
C TRP A 131 -4.70 -1.35 -0.51
N LYS A 132 -4.01 -0.71 -1.45
CA LYS A 132 -3.71 -1.27 -2.77
C LYS A 132 -2.20 -1.50 -2.86
N PHE A 133 -1.79 -2.68 -3.33
CA PHE A 133 -0.42 -2.97 -3.73
C PHE A 133 -0.36 -3.16 -5.24
N ALA A 134 0.39 -2.30 -5.93
CA ALA A 134 0.58 -2.38 -7.37
C ALA A 134 2.04 -2.70 -7.70
N TYR A 135 2.24 -3.62 -8.65
CA TYR A 135 3.52 -4.02 -9.23
C TYR A 135 3.50 -3.54 -10.69
N PRO A 136 4.00 -2.32 -10.98
CA PRO A 136 3.73 -1.68 -12.26
C PRO A 136 4.34 -2.39 -13.46
N ALA A 137 5.52 -3.00 -13.30
CA ALA A 137 6.20 -3.72 -14.38
C ALA A 137 5.42 -4.97 -14.82
N GLU A 138 4.77 -5.64 -13.87
CA GLU A 138 4.02 -6.88 -14.07
C GLU A 138 2.52 -6.65 -14.26
N LYS A 139 2.07 -5.38 -14.14
CA LYS A 139 0.67 -4.95 -14.23
C LYS A 139 -0.25 -5.67 -13.23
N ILE A 140 0.28 -6.00 -12.05
CA ILE A 140 -0.49 -6.61 -10.97
C ILE A 140 -1.00 -5.51 -10.05
N GLU A 141 -2.28 -5.56 -9.70
CA GLU A 141 -2.88 -4.73 -8.65
C GLU A 141 -3.65 -5.61 -7.66
N ILE A 142 -3.34 -5.47 -6.37
CA ILE A 142 -3.95 -6.23 -5.28
C ILE A 142 -4.70 -5.23 -4.41
N PHE A 143 -6.01 -5.37 -4.34
CA PHE A 143 -6.87 -4.50 -3.55
C PHE A 143 -7.28 -5.19 -2.25
N GLY A 144 -7.19 -4.45 -1.15
CA GLY A 144 -7.78 -4.85 0.11
C GLY A 144 -9.30 -4.73 0.06
N ALA A 145 -9.97 -5.66 0.73
CA ALA A 145 -11.43 -5.66 0.91
C ALA A 145 -11.78 -5.62 2.40
N ALA A 146 -12.99 -5.19 2.75
CA ALA A 146 -13.44 -5.10 4.13
C ALA A 146 -13.34 -6.43 4.91
N THR A 147 -13.41 -7.56 4.21
CA THR A 147 -13.36 -8.91 4.78
C THR A 147 -12.02 -9.62 4.57
N ALA A 148 -11.10 -9.05 3.79
CA ALA A 148 -9.85 -9.68 3.42
C ALA A 148 -8.74 -8.64 3.27
N TYR A 149 -7.73 -8.74 4.13
CA TYR A 149 -6.55 -7.90 4.04
C TYR A 149 -5.72 -8.25 2.81
N PRO A 150 -5.18 -7.25 2.11
CA PRO A 150 -4.32 -7.49 0.97
C PRO A 150 -2.94 -8.00 1.44
N GLU A 151 -2.32 -8.83 0.60
CA GLU A 151 -0.97 -9.34 0.81
C GLU A 151 -0.01 -8.72 -0.21
N MET A 152 1.08 -8.13 0.28
CA MET A 152 2.25 -7.74 -0.51
C MET A 152 3.25 -8.90 -0.50
N VAL A 153 3.86 -9.23 -1.63
CA VAL A 153 4.84 -10.32 -1.77
C VAL A 153 6.15 -9.71 -2.25
N VAL A 154 7.26 -10.07 -1.62
CA VAL A 154 8.59 -9.55 -1.96
C VAL A 154 9.66 -10.64 -1.87
N PRO A 155 10.71 -10.62 -2.71
CA PRO A 155 11.84 -11.54 -2.60
C PRO A 155 12.74 -11.17 -1.42
N ILE A 156 13.34 -12.19 -0.79
CA ILE A 156 14.36 -12.04 0.25
C ILE A 156 15.70 -11.56 -0.33
N ASN A 157 16.51 -10.85 0.48
CA ASN A 157 17.87 -10.39 0.17
C ASN A 157 17.97 -9.42 -1.00
N GLU A 158 16.86 -8.77 -1.34
CA GLU A 158 16.80 -7.79 -2.42
C GLU A 158 16.30 -6.45 -1.94
N ARG A 159 16.81 -5.38 -2.56
CA ARG A 159 16.36 -4.02 -2.27
C ARG A 159 15.01 -3.78 -2.95
N ILE A 160 14.00 -3.48 -2.13
CA ILE A 160 12.63 -3.20 -2.56
C ILE A 160 12.39 -1.71 -2.42
N GLU A 161 11.93 -1.05 -3.49
CA GLU A 161 11.46 0.33 -3.45
C GLU A 161 9.95 0.37 -3.24
N ILE A 162 9.52 1.11 -2.22
CA ILE A 162 8.12 1.40 -1.96
C ILE A 162 7.83 2.85 -2.30
N THR A 163 6.87 3.05 -3.21
CA THR A 163 6.24 4.35 -3.47
C THR A 163 4.94 4.42 -2.68
N LEU A 164 4.78 5.45 -1.87
CA LEU A 164 3.63 5.66 -1.00
C LEU A 164 2.77 6.82 -1.50
N VAL A 165 1.50 6.53 -1.80
CA VAL A 165 0.50 7.53 -2.22
C VAL A 165 -0.77 7.40 -1.37
N ALA A 166 -1.25 8.52 -0.82
CA ALA A 166 -2.57 8.56 -0.18
C ALA A 166 -3.61 9.10 -1.17
N GLN A 167 -4.72 8.38 -1.33
CA GLN A 167 -5.80 8.79 -2.23
C GLN A 167 -6.75 9.81 -1.60
N ASP A 168 -6.92 9.79 -0.27
CA ASP A 168 -7.96 10.55 0.43
C ASP A 168 -7.47 11.31 1.66
N VAL A 169 -7.15 10.61 2.75
CA VAL A 169 -6.71 11.15 4.04
C VAL A 169 -5.30 10.68 4.37
N ASN A 170 -4.73 11.21 5.45
CA ASN A 170 -3.44 10.72 5.91
C ASN A 170 -3.54 9.25 6.37
N HIS A 171 -2.57 8.44 5.94
CA HIS A 171 -2.37 7.07 6.41
C HIS A 171 -0.92 6.91 6.86
N GLY A 172 -0.62 5.89 7.65
CA GLY A 172 0.75 5.57 8.06
C GLY A 172 1.10 4.17 7.65
N PHE A 173 2.05 3.97 6.73
CA PHE A 173 2.45 2.63 6.33
C PHE A 173 3.48 2.10 7.31
N TYR A 174 3.09 1.14 8.16
CA TYR A 174 3.93 0.60 9.23
C TYR A 174 3.96 -0.92 9.24
N ILE A 175 5.17 -1.47 9.26
CA ILE A 175 5.42 -2.90 9.46
C ILE A 175 6.25 -3.04 10.75
N PRO A 176 5.65 -3.49 11.88
CA PRO A 176 6.33 -3.50 13.18
C PRO A 176 7.67 -4.22 13.22
N GLN A 177 7.81 -5.34 12.51
CA GLN A 177 9.07 -6.10 12.47
C GLN A 177 10.14 -5.45 11.59
N PHE A 178 9.77 -4.48 10.77
CA PHE A 178 10.70 -3.68 9.97
C PHE A 178 11.18 -2.46 10.74
N LEU A 179 10.63 -2.20 11.94
CA LEU A 179 10.98 -1.07 12.81
C LEU A 179 10.97 0.29 12.10
N PHE A 180 10.16 0.41 11.05
CA PHE A 180 10.11 1.59 10.20
C PHE A 180 8.66 1.85 9.78
N GLN A 181 8.29 3.12 9.83
CA GLN A 181 7.02 3.61 9.32
C GLN A 181 7.26 4.87 8.49
N ARG A 182 6.37 5.11 7.53
CA ARG A 182 6.33 6.37 6.81
C ARG A 182 4.88 6.79 6.54
N ASP A 183 4.58 8.03 6.89
CA ASP A 183 3.27 8.61 6.66
C ASP A 183 3.03 8.88 5.18
N MET A 184 1.77 8.76 4.78
CA MET A 184 1.25 9.02 3.45
C MET A 184 0.32 10.21 3.59
N VAL A 185 0.61 11.28 2.84
CA VAL A 185 -0.15 12.54 2.92
C VAL A 185 -0.72 12.82 1.52
N PRO A 186 -2.03 13.06 1.37
CA PRO A 186 -2.64 13.35 0.08
C PRO A 186 -1.92 14.48 -0.65
N GLY A 187 -1.67 14.30 -1.95
CA GLY A 187 -0.93 15.25 -2.77
C GLY A 187 0.60 15.22 -2.61
N LYS A 188 1.15 14.39 -1.71
CA LYS A 188 2.59 14.17 -1.58
C LYS A 188 2.94 12.69 -1.73
N THR A 189 3.75 12.39 -2.75
CA THR A 189 4.32 11.04 -2.90
C THR A 189 5.53 10.90 -1.98
N ASN A 190 5.56 9.86 -1.16
CA ASN A 190 6.71 9.50 -0.33
C ASN A 190 7.35 8.21 -0.86
N TYR A 191 8.61 7.99 -0.48
CA TYR A 191 9.36 6.82 -0.89
C TYR A 191 10.23 6.33 0.27
N PHE A 192 10.48 5.03 0.30
CA PHE A 192 11.54 4.43 1.10
C PHE A 192 11.96 3.09 0.49
N GLU A 193 13.09 2.57 0.95
CA GLU A 193 13.62 1.30 0.51
C GLU A 193 13.91 0.40 1.70
N PHE A 194 13.76 -0.91 1.51
CA PHE A 194 14.16 -1.89 2.51
C PHE A 194 14.70 -3.16 1.86
N THR A 195 15.49 -3.92 2.61
CA THR A 195 16.00 -5.23 2.18
C THR A 195 15.62 -6.27 3.22
N PRO A 196 14.64 -7.16 2.94
CA PRO A 196 14.22 -8.17 3.90
C PRO A 196 15.27 -9.29 3.99
N ASN A 197 15.57 -9.73 5.21
CA ASN A 197 16.61 -10.74 5.48
C ASN A 197 16.08 -11.99 6.17
N LYS A 198 14.76 -12.13 6.27
CA LYS A 198 14.09 -13.27 6.89
C LYS A 198 12.83 -13.65 6.09
N LEU A 199 12.72 -14.93 5.76
CA LEU A 199 11.52 -15.50 5.12
C LEU A 199 10.35 -15.52 6.11
N GLY A 200 9.13 -15.42 5.57
CA GLY A 200 7.89 -15.54 6.33
C GLY A 200 6.86 -14.46 5.99
N THR A 201 5.75 -14.47 6.73
CA THR A 201 4.69 -13.48 6.59
C THR A 201 4.70 -12.54 7.79
N PHE A 202 4.74 -11.25 7.52
CA PHE A 202 4.81 -10.18 8.51
C PHE A 202 3.55 -9.33 8.43
N THR A 203 3.01 -8.93 9.57
CA THR A 203 1.80 -8.10 9.62
C THR A 203 2.18 -6.63 9.47
N GLY A 204 1.42 -5.91 8.66
CA GLY A 204 1.45 -4.45 8.56
C GLY A 204 0.14 -3.83 9.02
N GLN A 205 0.20 -2.56 9.40
CA GLN A 205 -0.92 -1.82 9.96
C GLN A 205 -0.84 -0.33 9.61
N CYS A 206 -1.99 0.34 9.65
CA CYS A 206 -2.03 1.79 9.58
C CYS A 206 -1.57 2.41 10.90
N SER A 207 -0.58 3.31 10.86
CA SER A 207 -0.06 3.99 12.06
C SER A 207 -0.45 5.47 12.20
N ALA A 208 -1.13 6.05 11.19
CA ALA A 208 -1.70 7.39 11.28
C ALA A 208 -3.23 7.30 11.31
N PHE A 209 -3.87 7.98 12.26
CA PHE A 209 -5.32 7.93 12.42
C PHE A 209 -6.05 8.45 11.17
N CYS A 210 -6.80 7.57 10.51
CA CYS A 210 -7.43 7.83 9.21
C CYS A 210 -8.98 7.74 9.24
N GLY A 211 -9.58 7.60 10.43
CA GLY A 211 -11.02 7.63 10.64
C GLY A 211 -11.60 6.36 11.26
N LEU A 212 -12.90 6.12 11.00
CA LEU A 212 -13.73 5.15 11.72
C LEU A 212 -13.15 3.72 11.73
N LEU A 213 -12.70 3.24 10.57
CA LEU A 213 -12.18 1.87 10.42
C LEU A 213 -10.64 1.83 10.43
N HIS A 214 -9.97 2.82 11.06
CA HIS A 214 -8.51 2.86 11.17
C HIS A 214 -7.91 1.55 11.71
N HIS A 215 -8.52 0.97 12.75
CA HIS A 215 -8.07 -0.29 13.35
C HIS A 215 -8.19 -1.51 12.43
N GLN A 216 -8.97 -1.41 11.34
CA GLN A 216 -9.16 -2.49 10.36
C GLN A 216 -8.27 -2.34 9.12
N MET A 217 -7.37 -1.37 9.10
CA MET A 217 -6.42 -1.17 8.00
C MET A 217 -5.18 -2.05 8.15
N GLY A 218 -5.40 -3.36 8.21
CA GLY A 218 -4.34 -4.37 8.21
C GLY A 218 -3.92 -4.79 6.80
N PHE A 219 -2.70 -5.28 6.69
CA PHE A 219 -2.16 -5.94 5.49
C PHE A 219 -1.08 -6.94 5.91
N THR A 220 -0.62 -7.77 4.97
CA THR A 220 0.51 -8.67 5.20
C THR A 220 1.61 -8.45 4.19
N VAL A 221 2.84 -8.76 4.57
CA VAL A 221 4.02 -8.79 3.72
C VAL A 221 4.61 -10.19 3.77
N ARG A 222 4.52 -10.94 2.68
CA ARG A 222 5.08 -12.27 2.55
C ARG A 222 6.44 -12.19 1.84
N VAL A 223 7.49 -12.44 2.61
CA VAL A 223 8.87 -12.51 2.11
C VAL A 223 9.16 -13.95 1.70
N VAL A 224 9.50 -14.12 0.43
CA VAL A 224 9.71 -15.42 -0.21
C VAL A 224 11.09 -15.53 -0.86
N THR A 225 11.44 -16.73 -1.30
CA THR A 225 12.60 -16.93 -2.18
C THR A 225 12.38 -16.28 -3.54
N ARG A 226 13.45 -16.05 -4.30
CA ARG A 226 13.36 -15.47 -5.66
C ARG A 226 12.51 -16.38 -6.56
N GLU A 227 12.71 -17.68 -6.48
CA GLU A 227 11.98 -18.67 -7.28
C GLU A 227 10.48 -18.66 -6.98
N GLU A 228 10.10 -18.57 -5.70
CA GLU A 228 8.69 -18.46 -5.28
C GLU A 228 8.08 -17.12 -5.68
N TYR A 229 8.87 -16.03 -5.66
CA TYR A 229 8.43 -14.72 -6.12
C TYR A 229 8.10 -14.75 -7.61
N ASP A 230 9.00 -15.27 -8.44
CA ASP A 230 8.81 -15.35 -9.89
C ASP A 230 7.61 -16.25 -10.24
N ALA A 231 7.46 -17.40 -9.54
CA ALA A 231 6.29 -18.26 -9.70
C ALA A 231 4.99 -17.56 -9.30
N TRP A 232 5.01 -16.75 -8.25
CA TRP A 232 3.87 -15.95 -7.82
C TRP A 232 3.50 -14.87 -8.84
N ILE A 233 4.49 -14.19 -9.43
CA ILE A 233 4.27 -13.21 -10.50
C ILE A 233 3.59 -13.87 -11.70
N GLU A 234 4.10 -15.00 -12.18
CA GLU A 234 3.54 -15.69 -13.34
C GLU A 234 2.11 -16.22 -13.08
N ALA A 235 1.82 -16.63 -11.84
CA ALA A 235 0.49 -17.05 -11.45
C ALA A 235 -0.51 -15.88 -11.30
N THR A 236 -0.03 -14.70 -10.91
CA THR A 236 -0.87 -13.56 -10.50
C THR A 236 -1.03 -12.50 -11.59
N ARG A 237 -0.06 -12.38 -12.50
CA ARG A 237 -0.13 -11.41 -13.60
C ARG A 237 -1.43 -11.59 -14.38
N PRO A 238 -2.08 -10.51 -14.82
CA PRO A 238 -3.21 -10.61 -15.72
C PRO A 238 -2.80 -11.44 -16.94
N LYS A 239 -3.49 -12.55 -17.16
CA LYS A 239 -3.29 -13.34 -18.37
C LYS A 239 -3.82 -12.52 -19.54
N GLU A 240 -3.01 -12.38 -20.57
CA GLU A 240 -3.46 -11.76 -21.80
C GLU A 240 -4.60 -12.59 -22.37
N GLU A 241 -5.79 -12.01 -22.50
CA GLU A 241 -6.92 -12.70 -23.13
C GLU A 241 -6.50 -13.09 -24.55
N ALA A 242 -6.62 -14.38 -24.85
CA ALA A 242 -6.37 -14.88 -26.19
C ALA A 242 -7.32 -14.17 -27.15
N ALA A 243 -6.80 -13.77 -28.31
CA ALA A 243 -7.65 -13.24 -29.36
C ALA A 243 -8.65 -14.33 -29.79
N ALA A 244 -9.94 -14.01 -29.73
CA ALA A 244 -10.98 -14.88 -30.24
C ALA A 244 -10.83 -15.10 -31.76
N THR A 245 -11.40 -16.21 -32.23
CA THR A 245 -11.48 -16.56 -33.65
C THR A 245 -12.90 -17.00 -33.97
N GLY A 246 -13.41 -16.62 -35.14
CA GLY A 246 -14.73 -17.05 -35.62
C GLY A 246 -15.83 -16.01 -35.32
N PRO A 247 -17.11 -16.44 -35.27
CA PRO A 247 -18.20 -15.52 -34.98
C PRO A 247 -18.16 -15.04 -33.52
N MET A 248 -18.44 -13.76 -33.32
CA MET A 248 -18.61 -13.16 -32.01
C MET A 248 -20.10 -12.97 -31.69
N THR A 249 -20.43 -12.92 -30.40
CA THR A 249 -21.77 -12.54 -29.96
C THR A 249 -21.74 -11.18 -29.30
N GLY A 250 -22.69 -10.31 -29.65
CA GLY A 250 -22.91 -9.03 -29.00
C GLY A 250 -24.28 -8.97 -28.35
N THR A 251 -24.39 -8.39 -27.16
CA THR A 251 -25.68 -8.07 -26.55
C THR A 251 -25.76 -6.57 -26.31
N VAL A 252 -26.81 -5.96 -26.83
CA VAL A 252 -27.15 -4.57 -26.54
C VAL A 252 -28.35 -4.56 -25.59
N LYS A 253 -28.30 -3.67 -24.60
CA LYS A 253 -29.37 -3.39 -23.66
C LYS A 253 -29.26 -1.92 -23.30
N GLU A 254 -30.33 -1.30 -22.82
CA GLU A 254 -30.27 0.09 -22.38
C GLU A 254 -29.04 0.31 -21.49
N TRP A 255 -28.22 1.28 -21.90
CA TRP A 255 -27.03 1.72 -21.17
C TRP A 255 -25.84 0.74 -21.18
N GLY A 256 -25.82 -0.27 -22.06
CA GLY A 256 -24.63 -1.10 -22.23
C GLY A 256 -24.58 -1.94 -23.50
N ILE A 257 -23.34 -2.19 -23.94
CA ILE A 257 -23.03 -3.19 -24.97
C ILE A 257 -22.02 -4.17 -24.40
N THR A 258 -22.26 -5.46 -24.59
CA THR A 258 -21.29 -6.52 -24.27
C THR A 258 -20.95 -7.29 -25.54
N ILE A 259 -19.69 -7.66 -25.69
CA ILE A 259 -19.20 -8.54 -26.77
C ILE A 259 -18.51 -9.75 -26.14
N SER A 260 -18.50 -10.88 -26.85
CA SER A 260 -17.97 -12.14 -26.34
C SER A 260 -16.46 -12.15 -26.06
N ALA A 261 -15.71 -11.22 -26.65
CA ALA A 261 -14.28 -11.07 -26.43
C ALA A 261 -13.85 -9.62 -26.67
N ALA A 262 -12.92 -9.12 -25.87
CA ALA A 262 -12.31 -7.80 -26.07
C ALA A 262 -11.17 -7.81 -27.11
N LYS A 263 -10.74 -9.00 -27.55
CA LYS A 263 -9.67 -9.20 -28.53
C LYS A 263 -10.07 -10.24 -29.57
N HIS A 264 -9.79 -9.97 -30.85
CA HIS A 264 -10.09 -10.90 -31.94
C HIS A 264 -8.97 -10.93 -33.00
N VAL A 265 -8.82 -12.03 -33.71
CA VAL A 265 -7.89 -12.15 -34.83
C VAL A 265 -8.44 -11.43 -36.08
N ALA A 266 -7.60 -10.72 -36.81
CA ALA A 266 -7.97 -10.00 -38.03
C ALA A 266 -8.58 -10.93 -39.09
N GLY A 267 -9.52 -10.38 -39.86
CA GLY A 267 -10.27 -11.10 -40.89
C GLY A 267 -11.75 -10.74 -40.89
N SER A 268 -12.56 -11.61 -41.52
CA SER A 268 -14.01 -11.49 -41.54
C SER A 268 -14.59 -11.98 -40.22
N ILE A 269 -15.25 -11.09 -39.49
CA ILE A 269 -15.85 -11.33 -38.18
C ILE A 269 -17.36 -11.15 -38.29
N GLU A 270 -18.10 -12.21 -38.00
CA GLU A 270 -19.55 -12.16 -37.90
C GLU A 270 -19.95 -11.84 -36.46
N PHE A 271 -20.72 -10.77 -36.26
CA PHE A 271 -21.31 -10.41 -34.99
C PHE A 271 -22.77 -10.87 -34.96
N ASN A 272 -23.05 -11.88 -34.13
CA ASN A 272 -24.39 -12.34 -33.82
C ASN A 272 -24.94 -11.50 -32.66
N LEU A 273 -25.88 -10.61 -32.96
CA LEU A 273 -26.34 -9.58 -32.04
C LEU A 273 -27.70 -9.91 -31.43
N THR A 274 -27.81 -9.70 -30.12
CA THR A 274 -29.07 -9.78 -29.37
C THR A 274 -29.43 -8.40 -28.82
N ASN A 275 -30.62 -7.90 -29.16
CA ASN A 275 -31.20 -6.76 -28.45
C ASN A 275 -32.03 -7.28 -27.27
N ALA A 276 -31.43 -7.22 -26.08
CA ALA A 276 -32.01 -7.61 -24.81
C ALA A 276 -32.69 -6.44 -24.08
N GLY A 277 -32.82 -5.30 -24.75
CA GLY A 277 -33.53 -4.13 -24.24
C GLY A 277 -35.04 -4.17 -24.47
N SER A 278 -35.65 -3.04 -24.19
CA SER A 278 -37.06 -2.70 -24.37
C SER A 278 -37.32 -1.76 -25.55
N ILE A 279 -36.26 -1.15 -26.11
CA ILE A 279 -36.33 -0.26 -27.28
C ILE A 279 -35.39 -0.72 -28.41
N ALA A 280 -35.52 -0.11 -29.58
CA ALA A 280 -34.59 -0.35 -30.68
C ALA A 280 -33.18 0.12 -30.33
N HIS A 281 -32.19 -0.63 -30.78
CA HIS A 281 -30.77 -0.33 -30.59
C HIS A 281 -30.04 -0.47 -31.92
N GLU A 282 -28.87 0.14 -31.98
CA GLU A 282 -27.98 0.19 -33.14
C GLU A 282 -26.61 -0.38 -32.73
N PHE A 283 -25.85 -0.92 -33.68
CA PHE A 283 -24.51 -1.45 -33.44
C PHE A 283 -23.58 -1.02 -34.58
N LEU A 284 -22.81 0.03 -34.34
CA LEU A 284 -21.74 0.51 -35.21
C LEU A 284 -20.43 -0.14 -34.81
N VAL A 285 -19.60 -0.48 -35.80
CA VAL A 285 -18.21 -0.84 -35.62
C VAL A 285 -17.33 0.29 -36.14
N VAL A 286 -16.63 0.98 -35.25
CA VAL A 286 -15.84 2.18 -35.58
C VAL A 286 -14.37 1.92 -35.29
N ARG A 287 -13.48 2.22 -36.25
CA ARG A 287 -12.03 2.23 -36.00
C ARG A 287 -11.67 3.52 -35.26
N SER A 288 -10.90 3.42 -34.18
CA SER A 288 -10.51 4.60 -33.41
C SER A 288 -9.18 4.42 -32.69
N ASP A 289 -8.42 5.51 -32.55
CA ASP A 289 -7.26 5.62 -31.68
C ASP A 289 -7.63 5.94 -30.21
N LYS A 290 -8.89 6.31 -29.97
CA LYS A 290 -9.47 6.59 -28.66
C LYS A 290 -10.28 5.40 -28.15
N THR A 291 -10.33 5.22 -26.84
CA THR A 291 -11.28 4.27 -26.23
C THR A 291 -12.70 4.82 -26.32
N GLY A 292 -13.70 3.93 -26.23
CA GLY A 292 -15.11 4.35 -26.20
C GLY A 292 -15.39 5.36 -25.10
N LYS A 293 -14.71 5.25 -23.95
CA LYS A 293 -14.82 6.24 -22.87
C LYS A 293 -14.28 7.62 -23.25
N GLN A 294 -13.19 7.68 -24.00
CA GLN A 294 -12.60 8.95 -24.45
C GLN A 294 -13.41 9.60 -25.57
N LEU A 295 -14.10 8.81 -26.38
CA LEU A 295 -14.98 9.32 -27.44
C LEU A 295 -16.27 9.96 -26.89
N VAL A 296 -16.69 9.66 -25.66
CA VAL A 296 -17.84 10.32 -25.02
C VAL A 296 -17.69 11.85 -24.99
N ASP A 297 -16.46 12.35 -24.89
CA ASP A 297 -16.17 13.79 -24.87
C ASP A 297 -16.47 14.49 -26.23
N LEU A 298 -16.71 13.72 -27.30
CA LEU A 298 -17.02 14.22 -28.64
C LEU A 298 -18.52 14.22 -28.98
N VAL A 299 -19.38 13.79 -28.06
CA VAL A 299 -20.83 13.76 -28.29
C VAL A 299 -21.38 15.16 -28.48
N ASP A 300 -22.10 15.39 -29.57
CA ASP A 300 -22.72 16.67 -29.87
C ASP A 300 -23.86 16.95 -28.89
N SER A 301 -23.80 18.10 -28.21
CA SER A 301 -24.77 18.47 -27.17
C SER A 301 -26.19 18.75 -27.69
N ALA A 302 -26.37 19.05 -28.98
CA ALA A 302 -27.68 19.35 -29.56
C ALA A 302 -28.39 18.07 -30.03
N THR A 303 -27.65 17.12 -30.58
CA THR A 303 -28.21 15.86 -31.11
C THR A 303 -28.09 14.69 -30.13
N SER A 304 -27.21 14.81 -29.13
CA SER A 304 -26.83 13.71 -28.24
C SER A 304 -26.28 12.47 -28.97
N ARG A 305 -25.68 12.68 -30.15
CA ARG A 305 -25.02 11.65 -30.97
C ARG A 305 -23.58 12.04 -31.25
N LEU A 306 -22.74 11.07 -31.59
CA LEU A 306 -21.50 11.34 -32.30
C LEU A 306 -21.80 11.68 -33.76
N ASP A 307 -21.05 12.61 -34.33
CA ASP A 307 -21.09 12.88 -35.77
C ASP A 307 -20.37 11.75 -36.51
N GLU A 308 -21.15 10.84 -37.10
CA GLU A 308 -20.64 9.68 -37.85
C GLU A 308 -19.76 10.08 -39.04
N ALA A 309 -19.90 11.29 -39.59
CA ALA A 309 -19.03 11.79 -40.65
C ALA A 309 -17.58 12.06 -40.16
N THR A 310 -17.39 12.16 -38.85
CA THR A 310 -16.08 12.35 -38.22
C THR A 310 -15.46 11.05 -37.72
N LEU A 311 -16.19 9.94 -37.81
CA LEU A 311 -15.78 8.62 -37.35
C LEU A 311 -15.39 7.74 -38.55
N ASP A 312 -14.40 6.86 -38.35
CA ASP A 312 -14.06 5.81 -39.32
C ASP A 312 -15.00 4.61 -39.10
N VAL A 313 -16.26 4.77 -39.52
CA VAL A 313 -17.29 3.73 -39.42
C VAL A 313 -17.03 2.66 -40.47
N ILE A 314 -16.79 1.42 -40.01
CA ILE A 314 -16.49 0.28 -40.89
C ILE A 314 -17.78 -0.30 -41.46
N ASP A 315 -18.74 -0.60 -40.59
CA ASP A 315 -20.07 -1.10 -40.93
C ASP A 315 -20.99 -1.00 -39.71
N GLU A 316 -22.27 -1.30 -39.91
CA GLU A 316 -23.28 -1.25 -38.88
C GLU A 316 -24.37 -2.33 -39.02
N GLN A 317 -24.94 -2.69 -37.87
CA GLN A 317 -26.31 -3.16 -37.81
C GLN A 317 -27.20 -1.96 -37.46
N ALA A 318 -27.97 -1.50 -38.45
CA ALA A 318 -28.97 -0.46 -38.28
C ALA A 318 -30.01 -0.82 -37.21
N GLU A 319 -30.72 0.20 -36.72
CA GLU A 319 -31.68 0.09 -35.62
C GLU A 319 -32.60 -1.14 -35.73
N TRP A 320 -32.52 -2.05 -34.75
CA TRP A 320 -33.33 -3.28 -34.73
C TRP A 320 -34.09 -3.46 -33.42
N GLN A 321 -35.28 -4.06 -33.52
CA GLN A 321 -36.24 -4.15 -32.42
C GLN A 321 -35.86 -5.27 -31.43
N PRO A 322 -36.23 -5.12 -30.14
CA PRO A 322 -36.10 -6.19 -29.15
C PRO A 322 -36.74 -7.49 -29.61
N GLY A 323 -36.10 -8.61 -29.26
CA GLY A 323 -36.61 -9.94 -29.61
C GLY A 323 -36.41 -10.35 -31.08
N THR A 324 -35.79 -9.51 -31.91
CA THR A 324 -35.30 -9.90 -33.24
C THR A 324 -33.78 -10.05 -33.22
N PRO A 325 -33.22 -11.10 -33.86
CA PRO A 325 -31.77 -11.24 -33.98
C PRO A 325 -31.23 -10.17 -34.93
N GLY A 326 -30.11 -9.54 -34.55
CA GLY A 326 -29.32 -8.67 -35.42
C GLY A 326 -28.07 -9.41 -35.88
N MET A 327 -27.50 -8.99 -37.02
CA MET A 327 -26.26 -9.58 -37.53
C MET A 327 -25.52 -8.57 -38.40
N VAL A 328 -24.22 -8.39 -38.13
CA VAL A 328 -23.32 -7.63 -39.01
C VAL A 328 -22.04 -8.44 -39.24
N THR A 329 -21.55 -8.50 -40.47
CA THR A 329 -20.28 -9.16 -40.79
C THR A 329 -19.31 -8.13 -41.32
N VAL A 330 -18.22 -7.93 -40.58
CA VAL A 330 -17.22 -6.90 -40.90
C VAL A 330 -15.86 -7.53 -41.14
N THR A 331 -15.11 -6.99 -42.10
CA THR A 331 -13.71 -7.38 -42.29
C THR A 331 -12.84 -6.37 -41.56
N LEU A 332 -12.22 -6.79 -40.45
CA LEU A 332 -11.38 -5.92 -39.63
C LEU A 332 -9.90 -6.25 -39.81
N GLU A 333 -9.12 -5.20 -40.09
CA GLU A 333 -7.67 -5.23 -40.05
C GLU A 333 -7.16 -5.14 -38.61
N PRO A 334 -5.88 -5.42 -38.33
CA PRO A 334 -5.30 -5.15 -37.03
C PRO A 334 -5.46 -3.67 -36.63
N GLY A 335 -5.91 -3.42 -35.41
CA GLY A 335 -6.21 -2.08 -34.92
C GLY A 335 -7.13 -2.08 -33.71
N ASN A 336 -7.44 -0.87 -33.24
CA ASN A 336 -8.40 -0.65 -32.16
C ASN A 336 -9.74 -0.21 -32.75
N TYR A 337 -10.81 -0.77 -32.20
CA TYR A 337 -12.17 -0.53 -32.61
C TYR A 337 -13.03 -0.26 -31.38
N VAL A 338 -14.07 0.55 -31.57
CA VAL A 338 -15.14 0.77 -30.60
C VAL A 338 -16.43 0.31 -31.24
N VAL A 339 -17.11 -0.63 -30.60
CA VAL A 339 -18.48 -0.98 -30.96
C VAL A 339 -19.44 -0.15 -30.15
N MET A 340 -20.50 0.38 -30.75
CA MET A 340 -21.35 1.36 -30.09
C MET A 340 -22.79 1.42 -30.61
N CYS A 341 -23.68 1.99 -29.81
CA CYS A 341 -25.02 2.40 -30.24
C CYS A 341 -25.05 3.93 -30.28
N ASN A 342 -25.20 4.53 -31.47
CA ASN A 342 -25.16 5.97 -31.64
C ASN A 342 -26.55 6.62 -31.64
N ILE A 343 -27.62 5.90 -31.31
CA ILE A 343 -28.94 6.48 -31.01
C ILE A 343 -28.81 7.62 -29.99
N ALA A 344 -29.58 8.69 -30.19
CA ALA A 344 -29.51 9.91 -29.38
C ALA A 344 -29.57 9.60 -27.88
N GLY A 345 -28.48 9.94 -27.17
CA GLY A 345 -28.31 9.74 -25.74
C GLY A 345 -27.80 8.36 -25.32
N HIS A 346 -27.81 7.34 -26.18
CA HIS A 346 -27.39 5.98 -25.82
C HIS A 346 -25.89 5.89 -25.59
N TYR A 347 -25.09 6.44 -26.52
CA TYR A 347 -23.64 6.39 -26.45
C TYR A 347 -23.08 7.03 -25.17
N ALA A 348 -23.52 8.27 -24.90
CA ALA A 348 -23.11 9.06 -23.74
C ALA A 348 -23.44 8.39 -22.39
N GLN A 349 -24.40 7.46 -22.40
CA GLN A 349 -24.86 6.71 -21.24
C GLN A 349 -24.21 5.33 -21.12
N GLY A 350 -23.16 5.05 -21.91
CA GLY A 350 -22.33 3.86 -21.75
C GLY A 350 -22.58 2.74 -22.77
N MET A 351 -23.33 3.00 -23.85
CA MET A 351 -23.57 1.99 -24.89
C MET A 351 -22.40 1.83 -25.86
N TYR A 352 -21.26 1.38 -25.34
CA TYR A 352 -20.07 1.05 -26.12
C TYR A 352 -19.24 -0.06 -25.50
N ALA A 353 -18.40 -0.72 -26.30
CA ALA A 353 -17.35 -1.63 -25.86
C ALA A 353 -16.11 -1.49 -26.75
N ASP A 354 -14.93 -1.64 -26.17
CA ASP A 354 -13.66 -1.61 -26.91
C ASP A 354 -13.32 -3.02 -27.45
N LEU A 355 -12.82 -3.09 -28.69
CA LEU A 355 -12.39 -4.30 -29.36
C LEU A 355 -11.00 -4.09 -29.99
N VAL A 356 -10.05 -4.94 -29.63
CA VAL A 356 -8.71 -4.95 -30.23
C VAL A 356 -8.62 -6.09 -31.25
N VAL A 357 -8.29 -5.75 -32.49
CA VAL A 357 -8.06 -6.72 -33.55
C VAL A 357 -6.56 -6.88 -33.77
N VAL A 358 -6.07 -8.11 -33.74
CA VAL A 358 -4.64 -8.42 -33.91
C VAL A 358 -4.37 -9.16 -35.20
N ALA A 359 -3.15 -9.07 -35.72
CA ALA A 359 -2.75 -9.83 -36.91
C ALA A 359 -2.96 -11.34 -36.70
N GLN A 360 -3.24 -12.06 -37.80
CA GLN A 360 -3.20 -13.52 -37.77
C GLN A 360 -1.79 -13.97 -37.37
N PRO A 361 -1.67 -14.94 -36.46
CA PRO A 361 -0.38 -15.47 -36.04
C PRO A 361 0.39 -16.15 -37.18
#